data_AF-A0A819G6H1-F1
#
_entry.id   AF-A0A819G6H1-F1
#
_cell.length_a   1.000
_cell.length_b   1.000
_cell.length_c   1.000
_cell.angle_alpha   90.00
_cell.angle_beta   90.00
_cell.angle_gamma   90.00
#
_symmetry.space_group_name_H-M   'P 1'
#
loop_
_entity.id
_entity.type
_entity.pdbx_description
1 polymer ?
#
loop_
_entity_poly.entity_id
_entity_poly.type
_entity_poly.pdbx_seq_one_letter_code
_entity_poly.pdbx_strand_id
1 'polypeptide(L)'
;MEMIKSIPGTIAVYPVYSVPGPKPLTKYIQFKSRENNPTAPVIAHDLTGVDKIDEQLKKFGNGVAVIDTGVDYNHPALGGCFGPGCKVAFGYDLVGDNFNSLNRTQVEDKDPIDNCSDSAHGTHVAGIVAANATGINVTGFVPFQSFVGVAPQAIIGAFTMSVGGRGAYRDSSDVEAARRVSEQGVYVTFSFGNAGRQGLQTGGSPSISSGAIAVASLDNPRAPSLYLITSNEEKIFYLPGSAFGGWKSIVQSMIVPTGGTPSVFSSLGLTGDLLFKPQISGIGGYVYSTVSSFTAKNQNLSDAYAIKSGTSMATPYVAGTLALYLAHIGNPPPWTVNGTCQPNCRPSFTKIVNLLQSNAMPVNISNTILANTAQQGAGLVNALQLIQATTIISPSELALNDSVRQASSYTIQVNNIGNQTVTYNINHYGAALATGLQRGNDMLLTQPLYSADYA
;
A
#
# COMPACT_ATOMS: atom_id res chain seq x y z
N MET A 1 29.45 26.92 -13.31
CA MET A 1 28.93 27.49 -12.04
C MET A 1 28.48 28.94 -12.20
N GLU A 2 29.23 29.79 -12.93
CA GLU A 2 28.86 31.20 -13.15
C GLU A 2 27.54 31.40 -13.92
N MET A 3 27.27 30.56 -14.92
CA MET A 3 26.04 30.63 -15.72
C MET A 3 24.75 30.38 -14.93
N ILE A 4 24.84 29.68 -13.79
CA ILE A 4 23.69 29.38 -12.92
C ILE A 4 23.49 30.53 -11.92
N LYS A 5 24.58 31.15 -11.43
CA LYS A 5 24.52 32.33 -10.56
C LYS A 5 23.92 33.56 -11.25
N SER A 6 23.98 33.63 -12.58
CA SER A 6 23.44 34.75 -13.36
C SER A 6 21.93 34.67 -13.63
N ILE A 7 21.25 33.60 -13.20
CA ILE A 7 19.80 33.47 -13.35
C ILE A 7 19.12 34.34 -12.30
N PRO A 8 18.27 35.33 -12.68
CA PRO A 8 17.55 36.18 -11.73
C PRO A 8 16.74 35.35 -10.73
N GLY A 9 16.90 35.63 -9.43
CA GLY A 9 16.27 34.88 -8.34
C GLY A 9 17.15 33.78 -7.71
N THR A 10 18.36 33.55 -8.21
CA THR A 10 19.30 32.57 -7.63
C THR A 10 19.99 33.14 -6.39
N ILE A 11 19.68 32.58 -5.21
CA ILE A 11 20.19 33.05 -3.92
C ILE A 11 21.56 32.42 -3.58
N ALA A 12 21.80 31.16 -3.96
CA ALA A 12 23.10 30.48 -3.78
C ALA A 12 23.26 29.26 -4.71
N VAL A 13 24.51 28.82 -4.94
CA VAL A 13 24.85 27.61 -5.72
C VAL A 13 25.98 26.85 -5.01
N TYR A 14 25.79 25.55 -4.77
CA TYR A 14 26.76 24.69 -4.08
C TYR A 14 27.19 23.49 -4.95
N PRO A 15 28.45 23.03 -4.84
CA PRO A 15 28.93 21.87 -5.59
C PRO A 15 28.40 20.56 -4.99
N VAL A 16 28.07 19.59 -5.86
CA VAL A 16 27.66 18.23 -5.47
C VAL A 16 28.86 17.31 -5.53
N TYR A 17 29.10 16.56 -4.46
CA TYR A 17 30.12 15.50 -4.41
C TYR A 17 29.47 14.16 -4.08
N SER A 18 29.89 13.10 -4.78
CA SER A 18 29.47 11.73 -4.49
C SER A 18 30.35 11.12 -3.41
N VAL A 19 29.73 10.57 -2.36
CA VAL A 19 30.44 9.86 -1.28
C VAL A 19 29.82 8.47 -1.09
N PRO A 20 30.62 7.39 -0.99
CA PRO A 20 30.10 6.04 -0.78
C PRO A 20 29.36 5.91 0.56
N GLY A 21 28.19 5.29 0.53
CA GLY A 21 27.35 5.11 1.71
C GLY A 21 27.93 4.10 2.73
N PRO A 22 27.61 4.24 4.02
CA PRO A 22 27.93 3.24 5.04
C PRO A 22 27.12 1.95 4.85
N LYS A 23 27.69 0.83 5.30
CA LYS A 23 27.08 -0.50 5.18
C LYS A 23 25.88 -0.65 6.14
N PRO A 24 24.79 -1.29 5.71
CA PRO A 24 23.57 -1.44 6.52
C PRO A 24 23.83 -2.24 7.81
N LEU A 25 23.12 -1.87 8.88
CA LEU A 25 23.10 -2.60 10.14
C LEU A 25 22.45 -3.98 9.95
N THR A 26 23.16 -5.04 10.33
CA THR A 26 22.86 -6.45 10.03
C THR A 26 21.94 -7.14 11.05
N LYS A 27 21.35 -6.42 12.01
CA LYS A 27 20.48 -7.01 13.03
C LYS A 27 19.02 -6.63 12.79
N TYR A 28 18.34 -7.45 12.01
CA TYR A 28 16.89 -7.45 11.88
C TYR A 28 16.26 -8.19 13.06
N ILE A 29 15.13 -7.69 13.55
CA ILE A 29 14.33 -8.41 14.55
C ILE A 29 13.49 -9.45 13.83
N GLN A 30 13.77 -10.72 14.12
CA GLN A 30 12.76 -11.75 13.90
C GLN A 30 11.56 -11.42 14.78
N PHE A 31 10.41 -11.18 14.16
CA PHE A 31 9.15 -11.27 14.89
C PHE A 31 9.15 -12.60 15.64
N LYS A 32 8.87 -12.57 16.96
CA LYS A 32 8.57 -13.77 17.73
C LYS A 32 7.22 -14.32 17.25
N SER A 33 7.18 -14.82 16.03
CA SER A 33 6.07 -15.59 15.52
C SER A 33 6.35 -17.04 15.93
N ARG A 34 5.46 -17.55 16.78
CA ARG A 34 5.17 -18.96 17.05
C ARG A 34 5.62 -19.86 15.91
N GLU A 35 6.35 -20.93 16.28
CA GLU A 35 6.75 -22.14 15.53
C GLU A 35 6.73 -22.09 13.98
N ASN A 36 7.74 -22.70 13.34
CA ASN A 36 7.75 -22.92 11.90
C ASN A 36 6.55 -23.79 11.47
N ASN A 37 5.39 -23.16 11.26
CA ASN A 37 4.19 -23.80 10.75
C ASN A 37 4.20 -23.71 9.21
N PRO A 38 4.40 -24.82 8.48
CA PRO A 38 4.43 -24.85 7.02
C PRO A 38 3.12 -24.40 6.37
N THR A 39 2.01 -24.49 7.10
CA THR A 39 0.64 -24.23 6.59
C THR A 39 0.09 -22.86 7.00
N ALA A 40 0.89 -22.02 7.66
CA ALA A 40 0.46 -20.68 8.04
C ALA A 40 0.06 -19.85 6.80
N PRO A 41 -0.95 -18.98 6.90
CA PRO A 41 -1.38 -18.14 5.77
C PRO A 41 -0.24 -17.26 5.26
N VAL A 42 -0.10 -17.19 3.93
CA VAL A 42 0.89 -16.34 3.25
C VAL A 42 0.43 -14.90 3.04
N ILE A 43 -0.79 -14.56 3.49
CA ILE A 43 -1.30 -13.19 3.50
C ILE A 43 -1.58 -12.81 4.95
N ALA A 44 -1.08 -11.65 5.37
CA ALA A 44 -1.18 -11.11 6.73
C ALA A 44 -2.60 -10.63 7.14
N HIS A 45 -3.65 -11.38 6.79
CA HIS A 45 -5.02 -11.10 7.24
C HIS A 45 -5.16 -11.17 8.77
N ASP A 46 -4.35 -12.00 9.42
CA ASP A 46 -4.28 -12.16 10.87
C ASP A 46 -3.73 -10.91 11.59
N LEU A 47 -2.76 -10.22 10.99
CA LEU A 47 -2.19 -8.97 11.54
C LEU A 47 -3.18 -7.82 11.53
N THR A 48 -4.01 -7.75 10.48
CA THR A 48 -4.93 -6.63 10.25
C THR A 48 -6.36 -6.95 10.70
N GLY A 49 -6.60 -8.18 11.16
CA GLY A 49 -7.90 -8.66 11.62
C GLY A 49 -8.90 -8.95 10.50
N VAL A 50 -8.48 -8.97 9.24
CA VAL A 50 -9.33 -9.33 8.09
C VAL A 50 -9.85 -10.76 8.24
N ASP A 51 -9.04 -11.67 8.78
CA ASP A 51 -9.43 -13.05 9.06
C ASP A 51 -10.61 -13.14 10.05
N LYS A 52 -10.69 -12.23 11.02
CA LYS A 52 -11.68 -12.18 12.10
C LYS A 52 -12.99 -11.47 11.74
N ILE A 53 -13.07 -10.81 10.59
CA ILE A 53 -14.32 -10.15 10.15
C ILE A 53 -15.36 -11.22 9.79
N ASP A 54 -16.61 -10.98 10.19
CA ASP A 54 -17.76 -11.83 9.92
C ASP A 54 -17.87 -12.17 8.41
N GLU A 55 -18.10 -13.45 8.09
CA GLU A 55 -18.25 -13.90 6.70
C GLU A 55 -19.39 -13.22 5.96
N GLN A 56 -20.48 -12.85 6.64
CA GLN A 56 -21.58 -12.09 6.06
C GLN A 56 -21.09 -10.70 5.63
N LEU A 57 -20.31 -10.00 6.47
CA LEU A 57 -19.72 -8.71 6.10
C LEU A 57 -18.76 -8.84 4.90
N LYS A 58 -17.98 -9.93 4.85
CA LYS A 58 -17.14 -10.25 3.69
C LYS A 58 -17.95 -10.52 2.41
N LYS A 59 -19.26 -10.76 2.50
CA LYS A 59 -20.21 -10.99 1.38
C LYS A 59 -20.91 -9.74 0.85
N PHE A 60 -20.89 -8.62 1.57
CA PHE A 60 -21.52 -7.36 1.14
C PHE A 60 -20.62 -6.48 0.26
N GLY A 61 -19.64 -7.08 -0.43
CA GLY A 61 -18.53 -6.37 -1.06
C GLY A 61 -18.94 -5.14 -1.88
N ASN A 62 -18.41 -3.98 -1.47
CA ASN A 62 -18.48 -2.77 -2.27
C ASN A 62 -17.54 -2.84 -3.48
N GLY A 63 -17.71 -1.92 -4.41
CA GLY A 63 -16.89 -1.88 -5.59
C GLY A 63 -15.56 -1.13 -5.37
N VAL A 64 -14.49 -1.60 -6.02
CA VAL A 64 -13.16 -0.97 -6.07
C VAL A 64 -12.74 -0.80 -7.52
N ALA A 65 -12.33 0.41 -7.91
CA ALA A 65 -11.73 0.64 -9.21
C ALA A 65 -10.21 0.49 -9.12
N VAL A 66 -9.62 -0.36 -9.96
CA VAL A 66 -8.18 -0.56 -10.12
C VAL A 66 -7.75 0.18 -11.38
N ILE A 67 -6.91 1.19 -11.23
CA ILE A 67 -6.35 1.99 -12.34
C ILE A 67 -4.85 1.64 -12.43
N ASP A 68 -4.49 0.75 -13.35
CA ASP A 68 -3.17 0.10 -13.37
C ASP A 68 -2.79 -0.42 -14.78
N THR A 69 -1.99 -1.47 -14.94
CA THR A 69 -1.64 -2.05 -16.26
C THR A 69 -2.77 -2.82 -16.94
N GLY A 70 -3.93 -2.93 -16.29
CA GLY A 70 -5.04 -3.80 -16.70
C GLY A 70 -5.31 -4.89 -15.66
N VAL A 71 -6.32 -5.72 -15.92
CA VAL A 71 -6.67 -6.87 -15.08
C VAL A 71 -6.97 -8.07 -15.97
N ASP A 72 -6.24 -9.18 -15.81
CA ASP A 72 -6.60 -10.46 -16.41
C ASP A 72 -7.87 -11.02 -15.74
N TYR A 73 -9.02 -10.54 -16.20
CA TYR A 73 -10.33 -10.94 -15.70
C TYR A 73 -10.67 -12.40 -16.03
N ASN A 74 -9.93 -13.06 -16.94
CA ASN A 74 -10.09 -14.49 -17.23
C ASN A 74 -9.44 -15.36 -16.14
N HIS A 75 -8.64 -14.77 -15.25
CA HIS A 75 -8.07 -15.47 -14.11
C HIS A 75 -9.20 -16.05 -13.21
N PRO A 76 -9.24 -17.36 -12.92
CA PRO A 76 -10.35 -17.97 -12.17
C PRO A 76 -10.54 -17.37 -10.77
N ALA A 77 -9.45 -17.01 -10.08
CA ALA A 77 -9.52 -16.31 -8.79
C ALA A 77 -10.16 -14.91 -8.88
N LEU A 78 -10.18 -14.31 -10.07
CA LEU A 78 -10.81 -13.03 -10.37
C LEU A 78 -12.17 -13.19 -11.06
N GLY A 79 -12.77 -14.40 -11.01
CA GLY A 79 -14.12 -14.68 -11.50
C GLY A 79 -14.17 -15.25 -12.92
N GLY A 80 -13.09 -15.16 -13.70
CA GLY A 80 -12.99 -15.81 -15.01
C GLY A 80 -13.88 -15.20 -16.11
N CYS A 81 -14.36 -13.97 -15.93
CA CYS A 81 -15.19 -13.27 -16.92
C CYS A 81 -15.16 -11.75 -16.73
N PHE A 82 -15.59 -11.03 -17.77
CA PHE A 82 -15.70 -9.56 -17.80
C PHE A 82 -17.13 -9.11 -18.14
N GLY A 83 -17.59 -8.06 -17.48
CA GLY A 83 -18.87 -7.41 -17.76
C GLY A 83 -19.94 -7.64 -16.67
N PRO A 84 -21.19 -7.24 -16.93
CA PRO A 84 -22.28 -7.34 -15.95
C PRO A 84 -22.43 -8.76 -15.38
N GLY A 85 -22.45 -8.87 -14.05
CA GLY A 85 -22.54 -10.16 -13.34
C GLY A 85 -21.19 -10.84 -13.06
N CYS A 86 -20.09 -10.33 -13.63
CA CYS A 86 -18.74 -10.77 -13.31
C CYS A 86 -18.14 -10.02 -12.12
N LYS A 87 -17.08 -10.59 -11.53
CA LYS A 87 -16.30 -9.90 -10.50
C LYS A 87 -15.60 -8.67 -11.07
N VAL A 88 -14.99 -8.78 -12.25
CA VAL A 88 -14.53 -7.61 -13.01
C VAL A 88 -15.71 -7.16 -13.87
N ALA A 89 -16.49 -6.21 -13.36
CA ALA A 89 -17.82 -5.93 -13.92
C ALA A 89 -17.83 -4.88 -15.04
N PHE A 90 -16.83 -4.00 -15.05
CA PHE A 90 -16.70 -2.93 -16.06
C PHE A 90 -15.26 -2.45 -16.09
N GLY A 91 -14.91 -1.72 -17.14
CA GLY A 91 -13.57 -1.22 -17.33
C GLY A 91 -13.34 -0.68 -18.73
N TYR A 92 -12.20 -0.02 -18.91
CA TYR A 92 -11.79 0.58 -20.17
C TYR A 92 -10.28 0.50 -20.32
N ASP A 93 -9.82 0.29 -21.56
CA ASP A 93 -8.44 0.54 -21.91
C ASP A 93 -8.24 2.02 -22.27
N LEU A 94 -7.52 2.78 -21.44
CA LEU A 94 -7.32 4.23 -21.64
C LEU A 94 -6.02 4.56 -22.38
N VAL A 95 -5.21 3.57 -22.73
CA VAL A 95 -3.90 3.79 -23.36
C VAL A 95 -3.64 2.90 -24.57
N GLY A 96 -4.25 1.72 -24.62
CA GLY A 96 -4.11 0.72 -25.67
C GLY A 96 -3.10 -0.38 -25.31
N ASP A 97 -3.38 -1.59 -25.78
CA ASP A 97 -2.54 -2.80 -25.64
C ASP A 97 -1.06 -2.60 -25.99
N ASN A 98 -0.78 -1.72 -26.95
CA ASN A 98 0.58 -1.48 -27.46
C ASN A 98 1.29 -0.32 -26.76
N PHE A 99 0.67 0.31 -25.75
CA PHE A 99 1.24 1.45 -25.05
C PHE A 99 2.37 1.02 -24.10
N ASN A 100 3.55 1.58 -24.30
CA ASN A 100 4.71 1.34 -23.43
C ASN A 100 5.73 2.50 -23.54
N SER A 101 6.89 2.32 -22.91
CA SER A 101 7.95 3.35 -22.90
C SER A 101 8.50 3.68 -24.29
N LEU A 102 8.39 2.74 -25.25
CA LEU A 102 8.85 2.87 -26.64
C LEU A 102 7.73 3.29 -27.60
N ASN A 103 6.48 2.86 -27.35
CA ASN A 103 5.30 3.25 -28.14
C ASN A 103 4.30 4.00 -27.25
N ARG A 104 4.24 5.32 -27.40
CA ARG A 104 3.36 6.19 -26.61
C ARG A 104 2.09 6.59 -27.36
N THR A 105 1.76 5.89 -28.44
CA THR A 105 0.53 6.12 -29.20
C THR A 105 -0.64 5.58 -28.38
N GLN A 106 -1.56 6.47 -28.01
CA GLN A 106 -2.76 6.09 -27.28
C GLN A 106 -3.81 5.55 -28.25
N VAL A 107 -4.28 4.33 -27.99
CA VAL A 107 -5.36 3.69 -28.75
C VAL A 107 -6.33 3.10 -27.74
N GLU A 108 -7.29 3.92 -27.31
CA GLU A 108 -8.27 3.54 -26.29
C GLU A 108 -9.25 2.49 -26.82
N ASP A 109 -9.66 1.58 -25.95
CA ASP A 109 -10.76 0.65 -26.20
C ASP A 109 -11.51 0.25 -24.92
N LYS A 110 -12.34 -0.79 -25.00
CA LYS A 110 -13.24 -1.22 -23.91
C LYS A 110 -12.75 -2.49 -23.19
N ASP A 111 -11.59 -3.01 -23.54
CA ASP A 111 -11.03 -4.26 -23.02
C ASP A 111 -9.86 -3.97 -22.06
N PRO A 112 -10.08 -3.96 -20.74
CA PRO A 112 -9.04 -3.62 -19.78
C PRO A 112 -8.09 -4.79 -19.45
N ILE A 113 -7.98 -5.79 -20.33
CA ILE A 113 -7.24 -7.03 -20.05
C ILE A 113 -5.73 -6.79 -19.91
N ASP A 114 -5.10 -7.45 -18.93
CA ASP A 114 -3.65 -7.40 -18.70
C ASP A 114 -2.90 -8.47 -19.52
N ASN A 115 -3.00 -8.40 -20.85
CA ASN A 115 -2.47 -9.43 -21.76
C ASN A 115 -1.13 -9.03 -22.43
N CYS A 116 -0.62 -7.83 -22.15
CA CYS A 116 0.52 -7.25 -22.87
C CYS A 116 1.67 -6.86 -21.94
N SER A 117 1.43 -6.77 -20.63
CA SER A 117 2.45 -6.37 -19.66
C SER A 117 3.24 -7.59 -19.18
N ASP A 118 4.57 -7.50 -19.17
CA ASP A 118 5.41 -8.50 -18.52
C ASP A 118 5.35 -8.40 -16.98
N SER A 119 4.71 -7.36 -16.45
CA SER A 119 4.62 -7.16 -14.99
C SER A 119 3.36 -7.77 -14.39
N ALA A 120 2.25 -7.85 -15.14
CA ALA A 120 0.90 -8.13 -14.63
C ALA A 120 0.57 -7.39 -13.33
N HIS A 121 1.00 -6.13 -13.24
CA HIS A 121 0.97 -5.38 -11.99
C HIS A 121 -0.48 -5.13 -11.55
N GLY A 122 -1.36 -4.70 -12.44
CA GLY A 122 -2.78 -4.48 -12.17
C GLY A 122 -3.53 -5.77 -11.81
N THR A 123 -3.22 -6.88 -12.48
CA THR A 123 -3.77 -8.20 -12.10
C THR A 123 -3.37 -8.60 -10.68
N HIS A 124 -2.13 -8.31 -10.27
CA HIS A 124 -1.64 -8.57 -8.91
C HIS A 124 -2.32 -7.71 -7.86
N VAL A 125 -2.47 -6.42 -8.17
CA VAL A 125 -3.21 -5.43 -7.36
C VAL A 125 -4.67 -5.86 -7.18
N ALA A 126 -5.37 -6.24 -8.25
CA ALA A 126 -6.75 -6.71 -8.20
C ALA A 126 -6.90 -7.98 -7.33
N GLY A 127 -5.93 -8.88 -7.38
CA GLY A 127 -5.93 -10.08 -6.54
C GLY A 127 -5.83 -9.78 -5.05
N ILE A 128 -5.03 -8.80 -4.65
CA ILE A 128 -4.92 -8.35 -3.25
C ILE A 128 -6.26 -7.82 -2.76
N VAL A 129 -6.99 -7.10 -3.61
CA VAL A 129 -8.32 -6.59 -3.26
C VAL A 129 -9.33 -7.72 -3.14
N ALA A 130 -9.52 -8.53 -4.20
CA ALA A 130 -10.76 -9.28 -4.36
C ALA A 130 -10.63 -10.72 -4.88
N ALA A 131 -9.42 -11.29 -4.95
CA ALA A 131 -9.26 -12.67 -5.38
C ALA A 131 -10.01 -13.65 -4.46
N ASN A 132 -10.51 -14.73 -5.04
CA ASN A 132 -10.88 -15.93 -4.32
C ASN A 132 -10.11 -17.12 -4.93
N ALA A 133 -8.95 -17.45 -4.36
CA ALA A 133 -8.10 -18.54 -4.82
C ALA A 133 -8.35 -19.85 -4.05
N THR A 134 -9.54 -20.02 -3.47
CA THR A 134 -9.92 -21.25 -2.76
C THR A 134 -10.50 -22.27 -3.73
N GLY A 135 -10.07 -23.53 -3.61
CA GLY A 135 -10.62 -24.65 -4.40
C GLY A 135 -10.37 -24.60 -5.90
N ILE A 136 -9.48 -23.73 -6.40
CA ILE A 136 -9.16 -23.68 -7.83
C ILE A 136 -8.33 -24.91 -8.23
N ASN A 137 -8.86 -25.69 -9.18
CA ASN A 137 -8.24 -26.88 -9.74
C ASN A 137 -8.10 -26.80 -11.27
N VAL A 138 -7.82 -25.60 -11.79
CA VAL A 138 -7.58 -25.37 -13.22
C VAL A 138 -6.08 -25.36 -13.46
N THR A 139 -5.60 -26.18 -14.39
CA THR A 139 -4.17 -26.26 -14.74
C THR A 139 -3.63 -24.87 -15.08
N GLY A 140 -2.48 -24.50 -14.49
CA GLY A 140 -1.88 -23.16 -14.62
C GLY A 140 -2.47 -22.10 -13.70
N PHE A 141 -3.49 -22.41 -12.89
CA PHE A 141 -4.12 -21.48 -11.94
C PHE A 141 -4.31 -22.07 -10.55
N VAL A 142 -3.70 -23.22 -10.25
CA VAL A 142 -3.69 -23.80 -8.90
C VAL A 142 -2.68 -23.02 -8.06
N PRO A 143 -3.11 -22.29 -7.01
CA PRO A 143 -2.17 -21.54 -6.18
C PRO A 143 -1.36 -22.50 -5.31
N PHE A 144 -0.14 -22.09 -4.95
CA PHE A 144 0.67 -22.79 -3.96
C PHE A 144 -0.08 -22.95 -2.62
N GLN A 145 -0.74 -21.89 -2.18
CA GLN A 145 -1.61 -21.90 -1.01
C GLN A 145 -2.90 -21.17 -1.33
N SER A 146 -4.04 -21.76 -0.98
CA SER A 146 -5.33 -21.07 -1.11
C SER A 146 -5.35 -19.79 -0.28
N PHE A 147 -5.86 -18.72 -0.88
CA PHE A 147 -6.03 -17.44 -0.22
C PHE A 147 -7.27 -16.72 -0.75
N VAL A 148 -7.65 -15.66 -0.05
CA VAL A 148 -8.63 -14.68 -0.50
C VAL A 148 -7.99 -13.29 -0.41
N GLY A 149 -8.43 -12.36 -1.27
CA GLY A 149 -8.09 -10.95 -1.12
C GLY A 149 -8.77 -10.35 0.11
N VAL A 150 -8.48 -9.07 0.39
CA VAL A 150 -9.00 -8.38 1.59
C VAL A 150 -10.54 -8.30 1.56
N ALA A 151 -11.11 -7.94 0.41
CA ALA A 151 -12.55 -7.83 0.15
C ALA A 151 -12.96 -8.80 -0.98
N PRO A 152 -13.02 -10.12 -0.74
CA PRO A 152 -13.15 -11.13 -1.80
C PRO A 152 -14.49 -11.13 -2.53
N GLN A 153 -15.46 -10.33 -2.12
CA GLN A 153 -16.75 -10.17 -2.78
C GLN A 153 -16.91 -8.77 -3.39
N ALA A 154 -15.86 -7.94 -3.32
CA ALA A 154 -15.83 -6.67 -4.01
C ALA A 154 -15.95 -6.86 -5.53
N ILE A 155 -16.72 -5.97 -6.16
CA ILE A 155 -16.78 -5.81 -7.60
C ILE A 155 -15.58 -4.95 -8.03
N ILE A 156 -14.86 -5.37 -9.06
CA ILE A 156 -13.72 -4.64 -9.61
C ILE A 156 -14.15 -3.87 -10.86
N GLY A 157 -13.82 -2.58 -10.89
CA GLY A 157 -13.73 -1.81 -12.12
C GLY A 157 -12.27 -1.76 -12.58
N ALA A 158 -11.96 -2.16 -13.81
CA ALA A 158 -10.57 -2.22 -14.29
C ALA A 158 -10.28 -1.12 -15.31
N PHE A 159 -9.26 -0.31 -15.08
CA PHE A 159 -8.85 0.77 -15.99
C PHE A 159 -7.36 0.67 -16.25
N THR A 160 -6.95 0.68 -17.53
CA THR A 160 -5.54 0.60 -17.89
C THR A 160 -4.93 2.02 -17.92
N MET A 161 -4.30 2.41 -16.82
CA MET A 161 -3.48 3.63 -16.76
C MET A 161 -2.59 3.56 -15.52
N SER A 162 -1.31 3.26 -15.67
CA SER A 162 -0.39 3.40 -14.54
C SER A 162 -0.11 4.88 -14.27
N VAL A 163 -0.67 5.41 -13.18
CA VAL A 163 -0.45 6.79 -12.74
C VAL A 163 0.61 6.81 -11.64
N GLY A 164 1.69 7.56 -11.86
CA GLY A 164 2.72 7.77 -10.84
C GLY A 164 3.83 8.67 -11.34
N GLY A 165 4.16 9.69 -10.56
CA GLY A 165 5.20 10.67 -10.87
C GLY A 165 6.21 10.82 -9.74
N ARG A 166 7.47 11.09 -10.10
CA ARG A 166 8.41 11.70 -9.16
C ARG A 166 8.05 13.18 -9.09
N GLY A 167 7.30 13.57 -8.06
CA GLY A 167 6.81 14.93 -7.89
C GLY A 167 6.44 15.14 -6.44
N ALA A 168 7.10 16.10 -5.79
CA ALA A 168 6.93 16.37 -4.36
C ALA A 168 5.93 17.50 -4.08
N TYR A 169 5.40 18.16 -5.13
CA TYR A 169 4.62 19.39 -5.04
C TYR A 169 3.19 19.20 -5.52
N ARG A 170 2.26 19.89 -4.86
CA ARG A 170 0.82 19.71 -5.03
C ARG A 170 0.22 20.24 -6.35
N ASP A 171 0.96 21.01 -7.13
CA ASP A 171 0.42 21.76 -8.28
C ASP A 171 0.39 20.94 -9.59
N SER A 172 0.70 19.64 -9.55
CA SER A 172 0.68 18.77 -10.73
C SER A 172 -0.75 18.33 -11.10
N SER A 173 -1.00 18.13 -12.40
CA SER A 173 -2.35 17.85 -12.93
C SER A 173 -2.95 16.55 -12.39
N ASP A 174 -2.13 15.54 -12.13
CA ASP A 174 -2.53 14.27 -11.53
C ASP A 174 -2.94 14.41 -10.05
N VAL A 175 -2.28 15.30 -9.29
CA VAL A 175 -2.64 15.64 -7.90
C VAL A 175 -4.02 16.32 -7.85
N GLU A 176 -4.25 17.27 -8.76
CA GLU A 176 -5.51 17.98 -8.88
C GLU A 176 -6.64 17.04 -9.35
N ALA A 177 -6.36 16.13 -10.30
CA ALA A 177 -7.31 15.11 -10.73
C ALA A 177 -7.74 14.21 -9.56
N ALA A 178 -6.78 13.72 -8.76
CA ALA A 178 -7.07 12.93 -7.56
C ALA A 178 -7.94 13.70 -6.56
N ARG A 179 -7.68 15.00 -6.38
CA ARG A 179 -8.48 15.88 -5.51
C ARG A 179 -9.93 15.95 -6.00
N ARG A 180 -10.14 16.21 -7.29
CA ARG A 180 -11.48 16.31 -7.91
C ARG A 180 -12.27 15.01 -7.83
N VAL A 181 -11.61 13.86 -8.01
CA VAL A 181 -12.26 12.54 -7.84
C VAL A 181 -12.74 12.36 -6.39
N SER A 182 -11.92 12.76 -5.42
CA SER A 182 -12.29 12.74 -3.99
C SER A 182 -13.49 13.63 -3.66
N GLU A 183 -13.58 14.80 -4.28
CA GLU A 183 -14.72 15.72 -4.13
C GLU A 183 -16.04 15.15 -4.67
N GLN A 184 -15.99 14.18 -5.59
CA GLN A 184 -17.17 13.43 -6.06
C GLN A 184 -17.57 12.29 -5.11
N GLY A 185 -16.93 12.20 -3.93
CA GLY A 185 -17.22 11.17 -2.93
C GLY A 185 -16.56 9.82 -3.22
N VAL A 186 -15.53 9.76 -4.06
CA VAL A 186 -14.74 8.56 -4.32
C VAL A 186 -13.44 8.63 -3.52
N TYR A 187 -13.23 7.69 -2.60
CA TYR A 187 -11.97 7.63 -1.85
C TYR A 187 -10.86 7.07 -2.74
N VAL A 188 -9.76 7.81 -2.87
CA VAL A 188 -8.63 7.42 -3.72
C VAL A 188 -7.44 7.08 -2.84
N THR A 189 -6.89 5.88 -3.03
CA THR A 189 -5.64 5.43 -2.40
C THR A 189 -4.54 5.38 -3.45
N PHE A 190 -3.34 5.83 -3.08
CA PHE A 190 -2.17 5.76 -3.96
C PHE A 190 -0.95 5.26 -3.21
N SER A 191 -0.10 4.53 -3.93
CA SER A 191 1.21 4.12 -3.45
C SER A 191 2.06 5.35 -3.19
N PHE A 192 2.62 5.48 -1.98
CA PHE A 192 3.41 6.65 -1.63
C PHE A 192 4.76 6.70 -2.37
N GLY A 193 5.32 5.54 -2.72
CA GLY A 193 6.53 5.41 -3.52
C GLY A 193 7.50 4.36 -2.98
N ASN A 194 8.50 4.01 -3.79
CA ASN A 194 9.48 2.95 -3.49
C ASN A 194 10.93 3.50 -3.41
N ALA A 195 11.08 4.76 -3.01
CA ALA A 195 12.35 5.47 -2.97
C ALA A 195 12.87 5.72 -1.53
N GLY A 196 12.40 4.97 -0.53
CA GLY A 196 12.74 5.19 0.89
C GLY A 196 14.24 5.16 1.22
N ARG A 197 15.03 4.41 0.46
CA ARG A 197 16.51 4.39 0.58
C ARG A 197 17.17 5.73 0.24
N GLN A 198 16.46 6.64 -0.42
CA GLN A 198 16.92 7.98 -0.78
C GLN A 198 16.61 9.01 0.32
N GLY A 199 15.88 8.62 1.38
CA GLY A 199 15.60 9.46 2.54
C GLY A 199 14.23 10.13 2.53
N LEU A 200 14.13 11.24 3.26
CA LEU A 200 12.89 12.03 3.40
C LEU A 200 12.50 12.66 2.07
N GLN A 201 11.22 13.02 1.95
CA GLN A 201 10.66 13.71 0.78
C GLN A 201 10.78 12.93 -0.54
N THR A 202 10.66 11.61 -0.43
CA THR A 202 10.73 10.68 -1.55
C THR A 202 9.34 10.20 -2.01
N GLY A 203 8.28 10.75 -1.40
CA GLY A 203 6.89 10.55 -1.82
C GLY A 203 6.58 11.17 -3.17
N GLY A 204 5.70 10.54 -3.95
CA GLY A 204 5.38 10.93 -5.32
C GLY A 204 3.93 11.37 -5.57
N SER A 205 3.71 12.04 -6.70
CA SER A 205 2.37 12.33 -7.20
C SER A 205 1.73 11.07 -7.80
N PRO A 206 0.39 10.93 -7.75
CA PRO A 206 -0.59 11.85 -7.18
C PRO A 206 -0.86 11.62 -5.68
N SER A 207 -0.11 10.71 -5.03
CA SER A 207 -0.35 10.32 -3.62
C SER A 207 -0.26 11.48 -2.63
N ILE A 208 0.49 12.54 -2.97
CA ILE A 208 0.61 13.76 -2.18
C ILE A 208 -0.65 14.66 -2.21
N SER A 209 -1.66 14.32 -3.01
CA SER A 209 -2.92 15.07 -3.04
C SER A 209 -3.61 15.13 -1.68
N SER A 210 -4.22 16.28 -1.38
CA SER A 210 -5.07 16.46 -0.21
C SER A 210 -6.35 15.63 -0.28
N GLY A 211 -6.77 15.21 -1.48
CA GLY A 211 -7.89 14.28 -1.68
C GLY A 211 -7.48 12.80 -1.77
N ALA A 212 -6.20 12.47 -1.56
CA ALA A 212 -5.68 11.11 -1.64
C ALA A 212 -5.18 10.58 -0.29
N ILE A 213 -5.38 9.28 -0.09
CA ILE A 213 -4.76 8.51 1.00
C ILE A 213 -3.46 7.91 0.43
N ALA A 214 -2.32 8.43 0.87
CA ALA A 214 -1.01 7.87 0.54
C ALA A 214 -0.71 6.68 1.45
N VAL A 215 -0.28 5.58 0.83
CA VAL A 215 -0.08 4.30 1.49
C VAL A 215 1.40 3.92 1.48
N ALA A 216 1.98 3.77 2.67
CA ALA A 216 3.29 3.17 2.90
C ALA A 216 3.21 1.64 2.94
N SER A 217 4.36 0.98 2.86
CA SER A 217 4.49 -0.48 2.84
C SER A 217 5.11 -1.01 4.12
N LEU A 218 4.50 -2.05 4.68
CA LEU A 218 5.13 -2.97 5.62
C LEU A 218 5.38 -4.31 4.93
N ASP A 219 6.42 -5.00 5.39
CA ASP A 219 6.69 -6.36 4.93
C ASP A 219 5.70 -7.35 5.54
N ASN A 220 5.22 -8.27 4.71
CA ASN A 220 4.41 -9.40 5.15
C ASN A 220 5.24 -10.31 6.08
N PRO A 221 4.72 -10.79 7.23
CA PRO A 221 5.44 -11.69 8.14
C PRO A 221 5.88 -13.01 7.52
N ARG A 222 5.14 -13.48 6.50
CA ARG A 222 5.33 -14.78 5.88
C ARG A 222 5.15 -14.67 4.37
N ALA A 223 5.85 -15.50 3.63
CA ALA A 223 5.72 -15.59 2.18
C ALA A 223 6.04 -17.01 1.70
N PRO A 224 5.49 -17.45 0.56
CA PRO A 224 5.95 -18.67 -0.10
C PRO A 224 7.44 -18.54 -0.45
N SER A 225 8.21 -19.61 -0.27
CA SER A 225 9.63 -19.60 -0.57
C SER A 225 10.12 -20.98 -0.97
N LEU A 226 11.18 -21.00 -1.78
CA LEU A 226 11.92 -22.21 -2.06
C LEU A 226 12.89 -22.48 -0.94
N TYR A 227 13.28 -23.74 -0.78
CA TYR A 227 14.35 -24.09 0.12
C TYR A 227 15.26 -25.16 -0.46
N LEU A 228 16.54 -25.09 -0.10
CA LEU A 228 17.49 -26.17 -0.27
C LEU A 228 17.57 -26.96 1.04
N ILE A 229 17.72 -28.29 0.94
CA ILE A 229 18.06 -29.13 2.08
C ILE A 229 19.56 -29.36 2.03
N THR A 230 20.27 -28.95 3.09
CA THR A 230 21.70 -29.16 3.23
C THR A 230 22.02 -30.60 3.62
N SER A 231 23.31 -30.98 3.59
CA SER A 231 23.75 -32.32 4.00
C SER A 231 23.51 -32.64 5.48
N ASN A 232 23.26 -31.62 6.32
CA ASN A 232 22.83 -31.74 7.71
C ASN A 232 21.31 -31.57 7.90
N GLU A 233 20.52 -31.75 6.83
CA GLU A 233 19.05 -31.69 6.82
C GLU A 233 18.45 -30.31 7.19
N GLU A 234 19.25 -29.25 7.18
CA GLU A 234 18.76 -27.89 7.40
C GLU A 234 18.13 -27.32 6.13
N LYS A 235 17.05 -26.54 6.32
CA LYS A 235 16.38 -25.83 5.22
C LYS A 235 16.92 -24.42 5.09
N ILE A 236 17.54 -24.13 3.95
CA ILE A 236 17.95 -22.77 3.57
C ILE A 236 16.90 -22.21 2.61
N PHE A 237 16.11 -21.27 3.10
CA PHE A 237 15.09 -20.59 2.30
C PHE A 237 15.73 -19.55 1.37
N TYR A 238 15.26 -19.49 0.14
CA TYR A 238 15.68 -18.50 -0.83
C TYR A 238 14.52 -18.10 -1.74
N LEU A 239 14.51 -16.82 -2.11
CA LEU A 239 13.66 -16.31 -3.18
C LEU A 239 14.50 -16.29 -4.47
N PRO A 240 14.01 -16.88 -5.58
CA PRO A 240 14.73 -16.82 -6.84
C PRO A 240 14.93 -15.36 -7.28
N GLY A 241 16.11 -15.04 -7.80
CA GLY A 241 16.51 -13.67 -8.18
C GLY A 241 15.80 -13.12 -9.42
N SER A 242 15.16 -13.98 -10.23
CA SER A 242 14.12 -13.55 -11.15
C SER A 242 12.81 -13.56 -10.38
N ALA A 243 12.07 -12.45 -10.41
CA ALA A 243 10.74 -12.34 -9.79
C ALA A 243 9.69 -13.33 -10.37
N PHE A 244 10.11 -14.27 -11.21
CA PHE A 244 9.41 -14.75 -12.38
C PHE A 244 10.04 -16.04 -12.94
N GLY A 245 10.47 -16.99 -12.09
CA GLY A 245 11.09 -18.25 -12.52
C GLY A 245 10.15 -19.45 -12.32
N GLY A 246 9.98 -20.27 -13.36
CA GLY A 246 9.17 -21.47 -13.34
C GLY A 246 9.46 -22.46 -12.22
N TRP A 247 8.41 -22.83 -11.50
CA TRP A 247 8.49 -23.71 -10.34
C TRP A 247 8.55 -25.18 -10.78
N LYS A 248 9.58 -25.91 -10.33
CA LYS A 248 9.63 -27.39 -10.32
C LYS A 248 10.04 -27.96 -8.95
N SER A 249 10.16 -27.12 -7.92
CA SER A 249 10.74 -27.45 -6.61
C SER A 249 9.75 -27.22 -5.45
N ILE A 250 10.05 -27.83 -4.29
CA ILE A 250 9.19 -27.82 -3.10
C ILE A 250 9.12 -26.40 -2.51
N VAL A 251 7.91 -25.82 -2.47
CA VAL A 251 7.63 -24.49 -1.90
C VAL A 251 7.10 -24.66 -0.47
N GLN A 252 7.51 -23.78 0.45
CA GLN A 252 6.99 -23.74 1.83
C GLN A 252 6.84 -22.29 2.29
N SER A 253 5.90 -22.01 3.21
CA SER A 253 5.85 -20.71 3.90
C SER A 253 7.13 -20.48 4.71
N MET A 254 7.86 -19.40 4.42
CA MET A 254 8.99 -18.93 5.23
C MET A 254 8.56 -17.77 6.15
N ILE A 255 9.30 -17.57 7.23
CA ILE A 255 9.25 -16.34 8.01
C ILE A 255 10.09 -15.28 7.31
N VAL A 256 9.51 -14.12 7.05
CA VAL A 256 10.22 -12.97 6.49
C VAL A 256 10.97 -12.27 7.64
N PRO A 257 12.31 -12.14 7.58
CA PRO A 257 13.09 -11.55 8.69
C PRO A 257 12.70 -10.11 9.05
N THR A 258 12.16 -9.35 8.10
CA THR A 258 11.69 -7.96 8.25
C THR A 258 10.17 -7.85 8.38
N GLY A 259 9.45 -8.97 8.32
CA GLY A 259 8.00 -8.97 8.20
C GLY A 259 7.33 -8.38 9.43
N GLY A 260 6.41 -7.43 9.26
CA GLY A 260 5.78 -6.64 10.32
C GLY A 260 6.51 -5.32 10.64
N THR A 261 7.67 -5.06 10.02
CA THR A 261 8.33 -3.75 10.03
C THR A 261 8.04 -2.98 8.73
N PRO A 262 8.20 -1.64 8.71
CA PRO A 262 8.13 -0.88 7.47
C PRO A 262 9.15 -1.36 6.44
N SER A 263 8.71 -1.54 5.20
CA SER A 263 9.56 -1.95 4.10
C SER A 263 10.64 -0.90 3.84
N VAL A 264 11.90 -1.32 3.72
CA VAL A 264 13.04 -0.41 3.51
C VAL A 264 12.91 0.42 2.22
N PHE A 265 12.19 -0.09 1.21
CA PHE A 265 11.94 0.65 -0.02
C PHE A 265 10.84 1.70 0.12
N SER A 266 9.94 1.61 1.10
CA SER A 266 8.79 2.50 1.22
C SER A 266 9.26 3.95 1.33
N SER A 267 8.80 4.82 0.42
CA SER A 267 9.15 6.25 0.44
C SER A 267 8.82 6.88 1.79
N LEU A 268 9.59 7.90 2.18
CA LEU A 268 9.40 8.65 3.41
C LEU A 268 8.89 10.06 3.10
N GLY A 269 8.03 10.54 3.98
CA GLY A 269 7.60 11.92 4.04
C GLY A 269 8.73 12.87 4.48
N LEU A 270 8.43 14.14 4.70
CA LEU A 270 7.17 14.82 4.38
C LEU A 270 7.01 14.99 2.86
N THR A 271 5.97 15.68 2.38
CA THR A 271 5.97 16.13 0.98
C THR A 271 7.03 17.22 0.75
N GLY A 272 7.22 17.65 -0.50
CA GLY A 272 8.06 18.81 -0.82
C GLY A 272 7.57 20.09 -0.16
N ASP A 273 6.24 20.20 0.02
CA ASP A 273 5.56 21.28 0.74
C ASP A 273 5.57 21.10 2.27
N LEU A 274 6.33 20.13 2.79
CA LEU A 274 6.40 19.76 4.21
C LEU A 274 5.04 19.35 4.82
N LEU A 275 4.13 18.83 3.99
CA LEU A 275 2.86 18.28 4.46
C LEU A 275 3.04 16.82 4.91
N PHE A 276 2.22 16.41 5.88
CA PHE A 276 2.28 15.07 6.41
C PHE A 276 1.77 14.03 5.40
N LYS A 277 2.68 13.14 5.00
CA LYS A 277 2.46 11.93 4.19
C LYS A 277 3.55 10.91 4.54
N PRO A 278 3.33 9.60 4.40
CA PRO A 278 2.07 8.95 4.06
C PRO A 278 1.09 8.99 5.23
N GLN A 279 -0.20 8.80 4.98
CA GLN A 279 -1.18 8.81 6.07
C GLN A 279 -1.24 7.48 6.82
N ILE A 280 -1.07 6.37 6.11
CA ILE A 280 -1.24 5.03 6.65
C ILE A 280 -0.34 4.04 5.92
N SER A 281 -0.16 2.85 6.48
CA SER A 281 0.53 1.74 5.82
C SER A 281 -0.36 0.53 5.59
N GLY A 282 -0.05 -0.23 4.55
CA GLY A 282 -0.61 -1.55 4.26
C GLY A 282 0.47 -2.62 4.12
N ILE A 283 0.04 -3.86 3.88
CA ILE A 283 0.96 -4.98 3.63
C ILE A 283 1.41 -4.92 2.17
N GLY A 284 2.68 -4.63 1.94
CA GLY A 284 3.21 -4.38 0.60
C GLY A 284 4.54 -5.07 0.27
N GLY A 285 5.29 -5.57 1.25
CA GLY A 285 6.47 -6.40 1.00
C GLY A 285 6.12 -7.88 0.97
N TYR A 286 6.69 -8.64 0.02
CA TYR A 286 6.53 -10.09 -0.10
C TYR A 286 5.06 -10.56 -0.19
N VAL A 287 4.27 -9.89 -1.02
CA VAL A 287 2.84 -10.18 -1.18
C VAL A 287 2.62 -11.19 -2.29
N TYR A 288 2.08 -12.35 -1.94
CA TYR A 288 1.63 -13.38 -2.89
C TYR A 288 0.24 -13.03 -3.42
N SER A 289 0.08 -12.92 -4.73
CA SER A 289 -1.19 -12.61 -5.39
C SER A 289 -1.18 -13.12 -6.85
N THR A 290 -2.30 -12.93 -7.54
CA THR A 290 -2.50 -13.29 -8.95
C THR A 290 -1.54 -12.56 -9.89
N VAL A 291 -1.20 -13.16 -11.02
CA VAL A 291 -0.60 -12.49 -12.19
C VAL A 291 -1.38 -12.93 -13.43
N SER A 292 -1.20 -12.24 -14.55
CA SER A 292 -1.90 -12.64 -15.77
C SER A 292 -1.35 -13.96 -16.31
N SER A 293 -2.21 -14.70 -16.99
CA SER A 293 -1.84 -15.91 -17.72
C SER A 293 -0.76 -15.65 -18.78
N PHE A 294 -0.79 -14.47 -19.40
CA PHE A 294 0.25 -14.00 -20.33
C PHE A 294 1.60 -13.87 -19.65
N THR A 295 1.67 -13.12 -18.54
CA THR A 295 2.91 -12.97 -17.76
C THR A 295 3.42 -14.31 -17.25
N ALA A 296 2.54 -15.16 -16.73
CA ALA A 296 2.91 -16.49 -16.26
C ALA A 296 3.57 -17.32 -17.36
N LYS A 297 3.00 -17.30 -18.58
CA LYS A 297 3.59 -17.99 -19.74
C LYS A 297 4.93 -17.39 -20.16
N ASN A 298 5.02 -16.06 -20.31
CA ASN A 298 6.25 -15.38 -20.74
C ASN A 298 7.42 -15.63 -19.79
N GLN A 299 7.10 -15.82 -18.51
CA GLN A 299 8.07 -16.02 -17.45
C GLN A 299 8.24 -17.49 -17.06
N ASN A 300 7.59 -18.39 -17.80
CA ASN A 300 7.59 -19.82 -17.54
C ASN A 300 7.14 -20.21 -16.12
N LEU A 301 6.30 -19.41 -15.46
CA LEU A 301 5.72 -19.75 -14.16
C LEU A 301 4.88 -21.03 -14.27
N SER A 302 4.86 -21.86 -13.21
CA SER A 302 3.99 -23.05 -13.18
C SER A 302 2.52 -22.72 -13.02
N ASP A 303 2.24 -21.55 -12.45
CA ASP A 303 0.91 -21.05 -12.17
C ASP A 303 0.88 -19.52 -12.28
N ALA A 304 -0.32 -18.98 -12.41
CA ALA A 304 -0.58 -17.55 -12.54
C ALA A 304 -0.58 -16.81 -11.19
N TYR A 305 0.40 -17.08 -10.32
CA TYR A 305 0.62 -16.35 -9.08
C TYR A 305 2.09 -16.00 -8.88
N ALA A 306 2.35 -14.87 -8.23
CA ALA A 306 3.70 -14.42 -7.94
C ALA A 306 3.77 -13.60 -6.64
N ILE A 307 5.00 -13.47 -6.13
CA ILE A 307 5.32 -12.59 -5.01
C ILE A 307 5.82 -11.26 -5.58
N LYS A 308 5.21 -10.15 -5.14
CA LYS A 308 5.68 -8.80 -5.46
C LYS A 308 5.86 -7.97 -4.19
N SER A 309 6.74 -6.98 -4.29
CA SER A 309 7.02 -6.04 -3.21
C SER A 309 6.91 -4.61 -3.72
N GLY A 310 6.17 -3.77 -3.01
CA GLY A 310 6.01 -2.36 -3.33
C GLY A 310 4.89 -1.70 -2.51
N THR A 311 4.95 -0.38 -2.39
CA THR A 311 3.79 0.41 -1.90
C THR A 311 2.57 0.22 -2.81
N SER A 312 2.78 -0.19 -4.06
CA SER A 312 1.74 -0.66 -4.97
C SER A 312 0.95 -1.88 -4.49
N MET A 313 1.54 -2.76 -3.68
CA MET A 313 0.85 -3.92 -3.09
C MET A 313 0.16 -3.53 -1.77
N ALA A 314 0.73 -2.58 -1.02
CA ALA A 314 0.11 -2.04 0.19
C ALA A 314 -1.18 -1.25 -0.09
N THR A 315 -1.20 -0.51 -1.21
CA THR A 315 -2.32 0.33 -1.64
C THR A 315 -3.65 -0.42 -1.81
N PRO A 316 -3.73 -1.52 -2.59
CA PRO A 316 -4.94 -2.32 -2.72
C PRO A 316 -5.35 -2.99 -1.40
N TYR A 317 -4.40 -3.26 -0.51
CA TYR A 317 -4.72 -3.80 0.82
C TYR A 317 -5.55 -2.80 1.64
N VAL A 318 -5.13 -1.53 1.66
CA VAL A 318 -5.89 -0.44 2.30
C VAL A 318 -7.22 -0.19 1.57
N ALA A 319 -7.23 -0.21 0.23
CA ALA A 319 -8.44 -0.05 -0.55
C ALA A 319 -9.49 -1.14 -0.25
N GLY A 320 -9.07 -2.41 -0.18
CA GLY A 320 -9.92 -3.52 0.21
C GLY A 320 -10.45 -3.39 1.64
N THR A 321 -9.61 -2.91 2.57
CA THR A 321 -10.04 -2.65 3.96
C THR A 321 -11.12 -1.56 4.01
N LEU A 322 -10.93 -0.48 3.25
CA LEU A 322 -11.92 0.58 3.15
C LEU A 322 -13.22 0.08 2.50
N ALA A 323 -13.13 -0.79 1.48
CA ALA A 323 -14.30 -1.41 0.86
C ALA A 323 -15.11 -2.23 1.87
N LEU A 324 -14.46 -3.02 2.73
CA LEU A 324 -15.12 -3.75 3.83
C LEU A 324 -15.79 -2.80 4.84
N TYR A 325 -15.10 -1.73 5.25
CA TYR A 325 -15.68 -0.74 6.17
C TYR A 325 -16.91 -0.06 5.58
N LEU A 326 -16.83 0.37 4.32
CA LEU A 326 -17.96 0.98 3.63
C LEU A 326 -19.14 0.01 3.49
N ALA A 327 -18.87 -1.29 3.30
CA ALA A 327 -19.91 -2.31 3.22
C ALA A 327 -20.59 -2.49 4.58
N HIS A 328 -19.81 -2.50 5.66
CA HIS A 328 -20.31 -2.59 7.03
C HIS A 328 -21.27 -1.45 7.39
N ILE A 329 -20.98 -0.21 6.98
CA ILE A 329 -21.86 0.93 7.23
C ILE A 329 -23.03 1.07 6.24
N GLY A 330 -23.22 0.09 5.34
CA GLY A 330 -24.31 0.08 4.37
C GLY A 330 -24.18 1.12 3.26
N ASN A 331 -22.95 1.46 2.85
CA ASN A 331 -22.66 2.48 1.85
C ASN A 331 -22.19 1.85 0.53
N PRO A 332 -23.09 1.62 -0.44
CA PRO A 332 -22.74 1.00 -1.71
C PRO A 332 -21.79 1.88 -2.56
N PRO A 333 -21.08 1.32 -3.54
CA PRO A 333 -20.27 2.10 -4.46
C PRO A 333 -21.15 3.02 -5.34
N PRO A 334 -20.69 4.23 -5.71
CA PRO A 334 -21.50 5.24 -6.38
C PRO A 334 -21.97 4.84 -7.80
N TRP A 335 -21.39 3.79 -8.39
CA TRP A 335 -21.79 3.24 -9.68
C TRP A 335 -22.82 2.11 -9.60
N THR A 336 -23.36 1.80 -8.42
CA THR A 336 -24.52 0.89 -8.35
C THR A 336 -25.71 1.54 -9.06
N VAL A 337 -26.15 0.87 -10.12
CA VAL A 337 -27.21 1.29 -11.03
C VAL A 337 -28.56 1.26 -10.29
N ASN A 338 -28.81 2.28 -9.47
CA ASN A 338 -30.11 2.78 -9.02
C ASN A 338 -29.98 3.91 -7.97
N GLY A 339 -29.03 4.85 -8.14
CA GLY A 339 -29.19 6.25 -7.70
C GLY A 339 -29.56 6.56 -6.24
N THR A 340 -29.29 5.69 -5.25
CA THR A 340 -29.75 5.90 -3.87
C THR A 340 -28.74 6.54 -2.92
N CYS A 341 -27.52 6.85 -3.36
CA CYS A 341 -26.58 7.58 -2.53
C CYS A 341 -26.80 9.09 -2.67
N GLN A 342 -27.71 9.64 -1.84
CA GLN A 342 -27.86 11.10 -1.67
C GLN A 342 -26.50 11.74 -1.28
N PRO A 343 -26.23 13.02 -1.57
CA PRO A 343 -24.91 13.66 -1.38
C PRO A 343 -24.26 13.52 0.03
N ASN A 344 -25.04 13.12 1.05
CA ASN A 344 -24.59 12.92 2.44
C ASN A 344 -24.51 11.44 2.89
N CYS A 345 -24.67 10.48 1.98
CA CYS A 345 -24.63 9.04 2.30
C CYS A 345 -23.22 8.53 2.66
N ARG A 346 -22.16 9.25 2.24
CA ARG A 346 -20.77 8.83 2.46
C ARG A 346 -20.09 9.69 3.52
N PRO A 347 -19.28 9.09 4.41
CA PRO A 347 -18.38 9.85 5.28
C PRO A 347 -17.51 10.82 4.47
N SER A 348 -17.26 12.02 4.99
CA SER A 348 -16.31 12.93 4.34
C SER A 348 -14.92 12.29 4.24
N PHE A 349 -14.13 12.71 3.24
CA PHE A 349 -12.75 12.24 3.08
C PHE A 349 -11.94 12.38 4.38
N THR A 350 -12.02 13.53 5.04
CA THR A 350 -11.37 13.78 6.34
C THR A 350 -11.83 12.80 7.42
N LYS A 351 -13.13 12.47 7.48
CA LYS A 351 -13.63 11.48 8.44
C LYS A 351 -13.05 10.08 8.17
N ILE A 352 -12.90 9.67 6.91
CA ILE A 352 -12.24 8.41 6.56
C ILE A 352 -10.77 8.41 6.94
N VAL A 353 -10.03 9.48 6.64
CA VAL A 353 -8.62 9.60 7.05
C VAL A 353 -8.48 9.52 8.57
N ASN A 354 -9.30 10.26 9.31
CA ASN A 354 -9.32 10.21 10.77
C ASN A 354 -9.59 8.79 11.30
N LEU A 355 -10.61 8.11 10.78
CA LEU A 355 -10.94 6.75 11.18
C LEU A 355 -9.80 5.76 10.88
N LEU A 356 -9.21 5.83 9.69
CA LEU A 356 -8.10 4.98 9.28
C LEU A 356 -6.88 5.19 10.18
N GLN A 357 -6.48 6.45 10.41
CA GLN A 357 -5.30 6.77 11.19
C GLN A 357 -5.48 6.46 12.68
N SER A 358 -6.62 6.81 13.28
CA SER A 358 -6.86 6.58 14.71
C SER A 358 -7.05 5.11 15.08
N ASN A 359 -7.37 4.24 14.12
CA ASN A 359 -7.49 2.80 14.33
C ASN A 359 -6.33 2.01 13.71
N ALA A 360 -5.32 2.69 13.16
CA ALA A 360 -4.11 2.04 12.68
C ALA A 360 -3.29 1.48 13.85
N MET A 361 -2.44 0.50 13.57
CA MET A 361 -1.51 -0.11 14.51
C MET A 361 -0.10 0.42 14.25
N PRO A 362 0.45 1.32 15.08
CA PRO A 362 1.84 1.71 15.01
C PRO A 362 2.75 0.48 15.13
N VAL A 363 3.76 0.39 14.26
CA VAL A 363 4.70 -0.73 14.25
C VAL A 363 6.08 -0.33 14.72
N ASN A 364 6.79 -1.32 15.24
CA ASN A 364 8.14 -1.19 15.77
C ASN A 364 9.18 -1.43 14.67
N ILE A 365 10.26 -0.64 14.69
CA ILE A 365 11.50 -0.96 13.96
C ILE A 365 12.48 -1.76 14.83
N SER A 366 12.34 -1.67 16.16
CA SER A 366 13.07 -2.47 17.14
C SER A 366 12.24 -2.69 18.42
N ASN A 367 12.68 -3.55 19.36
CA ASN A 367 11.88 -4.03 20.52
C ASN A 367 11.10 -2.96 21.31
N THR A 368 11.57 -1.71 21.34
CA THR A 368 10.94 -0.62 22.09
C THR A 368 10.75 0.65 21.27
N ILE A 369 11.10 0.65 19.98
CA ILE A 369 11.15 1.86 19.17
C ILE A 369 10.14 1.75 18.04
N LEU A 370 9.13 2.62 18.07
CA LEU A 370 8.17 2.81 17.00
C LEU A 370 8.84 3.35 15.75
N ALA A 371 8.40 2.91 14.58
CA ALA A 371 8.82 3.51 13.32
C ALA A 371 8.41 4.99 13.28
N ASN A 372 9.19 5.80 12.58
CA ASN A 372 8.86 7.22 12.46
C ASN A 372 7.57 7.40 11.64
N THR A 373 6.80 8.44 11.95
CA THR A 373 5.53 8.74 11.29
C THR A 373 5.71 9.16 9.83
N ALA A 374 6.86 9.68 9.44
CA ALA A 374 7.18 9.95 8.02
C ALA A 374 7.35 8.67 7.19
N GLN A 375 7.57 7.50 7.81
CA GLN A 375 7.72 6.21 7.13
C GLN A 375 6.45 5.38 7.19
N GLN A 376 5.82 5.29 8.37
CA GLN A 376 4.65 4.42 8.57
C GLN A 376 3.29 5.16 8.51
N GLY A 377 3.29 6.50 8.48
CA GLY A 377 2.09 7.29 8.75
C GLY A 377 1.58 7.04 10.17
N ALA A 378 0.29 6.78 10.31
CA ALA A 378 -0.30 6.34 11.57
C ALA A 378 -0.02 4.86 11.92
N GLY A 379 0.57 4.09 11.01
CA GLY A 379 0.86 2.67 11.18
C GLY A 379 0.10 1.75 10.22
N LEU A 380 0.12 0.45 10.51
CA LEU A 380 -0.54 -0.57 9.71
C LEU A 380 -2.06 -0.48 9.83
N VAL A 381 -2.76 -0.49 8.69
CA VAL A 381 -4.23 -0.55 8.66
C VAL A 381 -4.76 -1.77 9.43
N ASN A 382 -5.80 -1.55 10.24
CA ASN A 382 -6.46 -2.60 11.01
C ASN A 382 -7.95 -2.64 10.67
N ALA A 383 -8.35 -3.62 9.86
CA ALA A 383 -9.70 -3.74 9.35
C ALA A 383 -10.72 -4.05 10.46
N LEU A 384 -10.34 -4.89 11.43
CA LEU A 384 -11.21 -5.23 12.55
C LEU A 384 -11.47 -4.03 13.45
N GLN A 385 -10.41 -3.31 13.85
CA GLN A 385 -10.54 -2.12 14.68
C GLN A 385 -11.31 -1.01 13.96
N LEU A 386 -11.09 -0.84 12.66
CA LEU A 386 -11.84 0.13 11.86
C LEU A 386 -13.35 -0.17 11.84
N ILE A 387 -13.75 -1.43 11.67
CA ILE A 387 -15.17 -1.84 11.68
C ILE A 387 -15.78 -1.72 13.08
N GLN A 388 -15.00 -2.03 14.13
CA GLN A 388 -15.45 -1.95 15.52
C GLN A 388 -15.33 -0.54 16.13
N ALA A 389 -14.87 0.44 15.35
CA ALA A 389 -14.57 1.78 15.85
C ALA A 389 -15.83 2.47 16.39
N THR A 390 -15.81 2.77 17.69
CA THR A 390 -16.84 3.54 18.40
C THR A 390 -16.37 4.95 18.76
N THR A 391 -15.13 5.29 18.43
CA THR A 391 -14.53 6.59 18.74
C THR A 391 -13.89 7.18 17.49
N ILE A 392 -14.11 8.48 17.27
CA ILE A 392 -13.46 9.26 16.22
C ILE A 392 -12.57 10.30 16.88
N ILE A 393 -11.30 10.32 16.52
CA ILE A 393 -10.34 11.34 16.96
C ILE A 393 -10.09 12.30 15.80
N SER A 394 -10.11 13.61 16.06
CA SER A 394 -9.85 14.62 15.05
C SER A 394 -9.14 15.87 15.60
N PRO A 395 -8.15 16.43 14.91
CA PRO A 395 -7.47 15.82 13.75
C PRO A 395 -6.69 14.56 14.17
N SER A 396 -6.54 13.60 13.27
CA SER A 396 -5.77 12.37 13.50
C SER A 396 -4.26 12.54 13.28
N GLU A 397 -3.84 13.68 12.75
CA GLU A 397 -2.44 14.07 12.55
C GLU A 397 -2.24 15.53 12.97
N LEU A 398 -1.06 15.84 13.52
CA LEU A 398 -0.71 17.18 14.00
C LEU A 398 0.46 17.71 13.17
N ALA A 399 0.22 18.80 12.43
CA ALA A 399 1.29 19.55 11.78
C ALA A 399 1.99 20.42 12.83
N LEU A 400 3.15 19.98 13.31
CA LEU A 400 3.90 20.70 14.35
C LEU A 400 4.57 21.99 13.85
N ASN A 401 4.71 22.12 12.53
CA ASN A 401 5.37 23.21 11.82
C ASN A 401 6.83 23.43 12.27
N ASP A 402 7.46 24.49 11.74
CA ASP A 402 8.82 24.87 12.11
C ASP A 402 8.86 25.69 13.42
N SER A 403 10.06 25.95 13.94
CA SER A 403 10.29 26.72 15.17
C SER A 403 9.77 28.16 15.13
N VAL A 404 9.49 28.71 13.94
CA VAL A 404 8.94 30.06 13.77
C VAL A 404 7.41 30.05 13.79
N ARG A 405 6.78 28.97 13.29
CA ARG A 405 5.33 28.80 13.14
C ARG A 405 4.74 27.74 14.10
N GLN A 406 5.45 27.45 15.18
CA GLN A 406 5.02 26.50 16.19
C GLN A 406 3.76 27.01 16.90
N ALA A 407 2.71 26.19 16.92
CA ALA A 407 1.52 26.52 17.69
C ALA A 407 1.79 26.38 19.20
N SER A 408 1.22 27.28 20.00
CA SER A 408 1.32 27.23 21.47
C SER A 408 0.52 26.10 22.10
N SER A 409 -0.50 25.59 21.40
CA SER A 409 -1.31 24.44 21.80
C SER A 409 -1.97 23.78 20.59
N TYR A 410 -2.34 22.51 20.73
CA TYR A 410 -3.11 21.74 19.75
C TYR A 410 -4.39 21.23 20.42
N THR A 411 -5.51 21.29 19.70
CA THR A 411 -6.80 20.76 20.18
C THR A 411 -7.09 19.44 19.48
N ILE A 412 -7.26 18.39 20.29
CA ILE A 412 -7.71 17.07 19.83
C ILE A 412 -9.13 16.87 20.32
N GLN A 413 -10.06 16.63 19.40
CA GLN A 413 -11.44 16.26 19.71
C GLN A 413 -11.57 14.74 19.72
N VAL A 414 -12.17 14.21 20.78
CA VAL A 414 -12.50 12.79 20.93
C VAL A 414 -14.01 12.67 20.95
N ASN A 415 -14.58 12.06 19.90
CA ASN A 415 -16.02 11.89 19.75
C ASN A 415 -16.38 10.41 19.90
N ASN A 416 -17.14 10.08 20.95
CA ASN A 416 -17.70 8.75 21.15
C ASN A 416 -19.01 8.61 20.36
N ILE A 417 -19.00 7.77 19.34
CA ILE A 417 -20.17 7.42 18.51
C ILE A 417 -20.81 6.09 18.93
N GLY A 418 -20.28 5.44 19.98
CA GLY A 418 -20.86 4.24 20.56
C GLY A 418 -22.10 4.53 21.42
N ASN A 419 -22.80 3.47 21.82
CA ASN A 419 -23.98 3.54 22.68
C ASN A 419 -23.67 3.45 24.18
N GLN A 420 -22.38 3.39 24.56
CA GLN A 420 -21.92 3.29 25.94
C GLN A 420 -20.98 4.45 26.27
N THR A 421 -21.00 4.92 27.52
CA THR A 421 -20.01 5.88 28.02
C THR A 421 -18.63 5.22 28.10
N VAL A 422 -17.59 5.91 27.62
CA VAL A 422 -16.21 5.43 27.59
C VAL A 422 -15.31 6.43 28.31
N THR A 423 -14.36 5.93 29.11
CA THR A 423 -13.29 6.72 29.73
C THR A 423 -11.99 6.52 28.95
N TYR A 424 -11.31 7.61 28.60
CA TYR A 424 -10.08 7.59 27.80
C TYR A 424 -8.86 7.95 28.64
N ASN A 425 -7.77 7.21 28.47
CA ASN A 425 -6.43 7.56 28.97
C ASN A 425 -5.58 8.03 27.78
N ILE A 426 -5.01 9.22 27.88
CA ILE A 426 -4.19 9.80 26.82
C ILE A 426 -2.72 9.68 27.23
N ASN A 427 -1.92 9.05 26.38
CA ASN A 427 -0.48 8.88 26.56
C ASN A 427 0.26 9.34 25.30
N HIS A 428 1.51 9.74 25.47
CA HIS A 428 2.44 10.03 24.37
C HIS A 428 3.51 8.95 24.32
N TYR A 429 3.77 8.41 23.12
CA TYR A 429 4.82 7.43 22.87
C TYR A 429 5.78 7.99 21.83
N GLY A 430 7.06 8.11 22.19
CA GLY A 430 8.11 8.51 21.27
C GLY A 430 8.29 7.50 20.14
N ALA A 431 8.57 8.00 18.95
CA ALA A 431 8.95 7.20 17.78
C ALA A 431 10.38 7.51 17.37
N ALA A 432 10.96 6.66 16.53
CA ALA A 432 12.27 6.90 15.97
C ALA A 432 12.33 8.29 15.30
N LEU A 433 13.45 8.98 15.48
CA LEU A 433 13.70 10.20 14.74
C LEU A 433 13.86 9.87 13.24
N ALA A 434 13.26 10.69 12.40
CA ALA A 434 13.56 10.73 10.97
C ALA A 434 14.32 12.02 10.70
N THR A 435 15.62 12.03 10.98
CA THR A 435 16.42 13.22 10.66
C THR A 435 16.89 13.13 9.23
N GLY A 436 16.57 14.18 8.49
CA GLY A 436 17.21 14.50 7.24
C GLY A 436 18.45 15.36 7.45
N LEU A 437 18.93 15.70 8.64
CA LEU A 437 20.06 16.62 8.83
C LEU A 437 21.12 16.03 9.77
N GLN A 438 22.40 16.26 9.47
CA GLN A 438 23.48 15.97 10.41
C GLN A 438 23.57 17.09 11.44
N ARG A 439 23.77 16.76 12.73
CA ARG A 439 23.90 17.76 13.81
C ARG A 439 25.00 18.78 13.46
N GLY A 440 24.64 20.07 13.40
CA GLY A 440 25.56 21.16 13.06
C GLY A 440 25.74 21.44 11.56
N ASN A 441 24.88 20.89 10.69
CA ASN A 441 24.90 21.13 9.25
C ASN A 441 23.46 21.17 8.68
N ASP A 442 23.19 22.08 7.75
CA ASP A 442 21.89 22.24 7.07
C ASP A 442 21.72 21.31 5.85
N MET A 443 22.62 20.34 5.68
CA MET A 443 22.62 19.39 4.55
C MET A 443 21.77 18.16 4.81
N LEU A 444 20.98 17.78 3.78
CA LEU A 444 20.15 16.59 3.83
C LEU A 444 20.98 15.29 3.95
N LEU A 445 20.65 14.42 4.91
CA LEU A 445 21.24 13.10 5.10
C LEU A 445 20.81 12.18 3.95
N THR A 446 21.77 11.47 3.36
CA THR A 446 21.51 10.50 2.30
C THR A 446 20.74 9.26 2.79
N GLN A 447 20.76 9.00 4.09
CA GLN A 447 19.90 8.03 4.77
C GLN A 447 19.44 8.60 6.12
N PRO A 448 18.16 8.43 6.50
CA PRO A 448 17.66 8.93 7.77
C PRO A 448 18.35 8.21 8.94
N LEU A 449 18.81 8.96 9.93
CA LEU A 449 19.31 8.37 11.18
C LEU A 449 18.12 8.04 12.07
N TYR A 450 17.96 6.76 12.38
CA TYR A 450 17.04 6.29 13.40
C TYR A 450 17.82 6.23 14.72
N SER A 451 17.58 7.18 15.61
CA SER A 451 18.16 7.17 16.96
C SER A 451 17.04 7.23 18.01
N ALA A 452 17.27 6.57 19.15
CA ALA A 452 16.46 6.66 20.36
C ALA A 452 16.76 7.92 21.17
N ASP A 453 17.83 8.66 20.86
CA ASP A 453 18.38 9.73 21.70
C ASP A 453 17.48 10.99 21.79
N TYR A 454 16.35 11.00 21.08
CA TYR A 454 15.36 12.08 21.08
C TYR A 454 13.91 11.57 21.20
N ALA A 455 13.71 10.30 21.53
CA ALA A 455 12.38 9.68 21.67
C ALA A 455 11.70 10.03 23.00
#